data_AF-A0A316MEK7-F1
#
_entry.id   AF-A0A316MEK7-F1
#
_cell.length_a   1.000
_cell.length_b   1.000
_cell.length_c   1.000
_cell.angle_alpha   90.00
_cell.angle_beta   90.00
_cell.angle_gamma   90.00
#
_symmetry.space_group_name_H-M   'P 1'
#
loop_
_entity.id
_entity.type
_entity.pdbx_description
1 polymer ?
#
loop_
_entity_poly.entity_id
_entity_poly.type
_entity_poly.pdbx_seq_one_letter_code
_entity_poly.pdbx_strand_id
1 'polypeptide(L)'
;MENSINKNLRICKKCLTRDMMDKADYFKSMYDYIENLDPDIKTEDSLYEKRLATCKECERLADGMCRGCGCFVEMRAAVAKNACPYEKW
;
A
#
# COMPACT_ATOMS: atom_id res chain seq x y z
N MET A 1 20.55 7.44 42.39
CA MET A 1 19.46 7.89 41.49
C MET A 1 18.71 6.66 41.05
N GLU A 2 17.65 6.32 41.77
CA GLU A 2 16.89 5.09 41.61
C GLU A 2 16.01 5.15 40.36
N ASN A 3 16.14 4.14 39.50
CA ASN A 3 15.29 3.88 38.35
C ASN A 3 13.87 3.52 38.82
N SER A 4 12.98 4.49 38.76
CA SER A 4 11.54 4.27 38.93
C SER A 4 10.95 3.74 37.63
N ILE A 5 11.06 2.41 37.42
CA ILE A 5 10.32 1.73 36.36
C ILE A 5 8.84 1.76 36.74
N ASN A 6 8.09 2.61 36.04
CA ASN A 6 6.65 2.78 36.23
C ASN A 6 5.93 1.48 35.81
N LYS A 7 5.59 0.64 36.81
CA LYS A 7 5.12 -0.75 36.69
C LYS A 7 3.76 -0.93 35.98
N ASN A 8 3.21 0.12 35.37
CA ASN A 8 1.87 0.18 34.78
C ASN A 8 1.83 0.81 33.37
N LEU A 9 2.92 0.80 32.61
CA LEU A 9 2.84 1.17 31.19
C LEU A 9 2.09 0.06 30.42
N ARG A 10 0.88 0.36 29.91
CA ARG A 10 0.23 -0.53 28.95
C ARG A 10 0.98 -0.48 27.63
N ILE A 11 1.81 -1.49 27.37
CA ILE A 11 2.52 -1.62 26.11
C ILE A 11 1.51 -2.13 25.06
N CYS A 12 1.29 -1.34 24.01
CA CYS A 12 0.53 -1.79 22.84
C CYS A 12 1.25 -3.00 22.23
N LYS A 13 0.65 -4.19 22.36
CA LYS A 13 1.18 -5.42 21.74
C LYS A 13 0.94 -5.49 20.23
N LYS A 14 0.28 -4.45 19.72
CA LYS A 14 -0.15 -4.29 18.33
C LYS A 14 -1.19 -5.36 17.94
N CYS A 15 -2.31 -4.92 17.38
CA CYS A 15 -3.49 -5.75 17.25
C CYS A 15 -3.57 -6.49 15.91
N LEU A 16 -2.79 -6.07 14.91
CA LEU A 16 -2.82 -6.62 13.56
C LEU A 16 -1.43 -7.13 13.16
N THR A 17 -1.37 -8.20 12.36
CA THR A 17 -0.12 -8.80 11.86
C THR A 17 0.77 -7.77 11.15
N ARG A 18 0.16 -6.83 10.42
CA ARG A 18 0.87 -5.71 9.76
C ARG A 18 1.60 -4.80 10.74
N ASP A 19 1.13 -4.73 11.98
CA ASP A 19 1.74 -3.87 12.98
C ASP A 19 3.01 -4.55 13.54
N MET A 20 3.11 -5.88 13.42
CA MET A 20 4.29 -6.68 13.81
C MET A 20 5.32 -6.82 12.68
N MET A 21 4.98 -6.51 11.44
CA MET A 21 5.88 -6.58 10.28
C MET A 21 6.69 -5.29 10.11
N ASP A 22 7.95 -5.43 9.67
CA ASP A 22 8.75 -4.28 9.26
C ASP A 22 8.27 -3.74 7.91
N LYS A 23 8.50 -2.45 7.67
CA LYS A 23 8.06 -1.78 6.41
C LYS A 23 8.56 -2.49 5.16
N ALA A 24 9.77 -3.05 5.19
CA ALA A 24 10.34 -3.77 4.06
C ALA A 24 9.56 -5.05 3.71
N ASP A 25 9.17 -5.83 4.73
CA ASP A 25 8.40 -7.06 4.55
C ASP A 25 6.99 -6.77 4.02
N TYR A 26 6.43 -5.63 4.41
CA TYR A 26 5.15 -5.16 3.91
C TYR A 26 5.19 -4.91 2.39
N PHE A 27 6.19 -4.17 1.90
CA PHE A 27 6.34 -3.90 0.47
C PHE A 27 6.62 -5.17 -0.33
N LYS A 28 7.45 -6.08 0.21
CA LYS A 28 7.70 -7.37 -0.44
C LYS A 28 6.41 -8.17 -0.63
N SER A 29 5.59 -8.29 0.41
CA SER A 29 4.30 -8.98 0.32
C SER A 29 3.33 -8.35 -0.68
N MET A 30 3.43 -7.04 -0.89
CA MET A 30 2.63 -6.30 -1.87
C MET A 30 3.05 -6.64 -3.30
N TYR A 31 4.35 -6.64 -3.60
CA TYR A 31 4.87 -7.03 -4.92
C TYR A 31 4.58 -8.49 -5.23
N ASP A 32 4.80 -9.39 -4.26
CA ASP A 32 4.47 -10.80 -4.39
C ASP A 32 2.98 -10.99 -4.74
N TYR A 33 2.09 -10.22 -4.11
CA TYR A 33 0.66 -10.25 -4.44
C TYR A 33 0.38 -9.79 -5.88
N ILE A 34 0.95 -8.67 -6.31
CA ILE A 34 0.75 -8.12 -7.67
C ILE A 34 1.28 -9.10 -8.73
N GLU A 35 2.44 -9.70 -8.49
CA GLU A 35 3.03 -10.68 -9.39
C GLU A 35 2.13 -11.89 -9.58
N ASN A 36 1.54 -12.40 -8.49
CA ASN A 36 0.70 -13.60 -8.46
C ASN A 36 -0.80 -13.34 -8.69
N LEU A 37 -1.20 -12.13 -9.10
CA LEU A 37 -2.58 -11.88 -9.53
C LEU A 37 -2.94 -12.79 -10.71
N ASP A 38 -4.17 -13.32 -10.69
CA ASP A 38 -4.72 -14.07 -11.81
C ASP A 38 -4.66 -13.21 -13.09
N PRO A 39 -4.10 -13.72 -14.20
CA PRO A 39 -4.01 -12.98 -15.46
C PRO A 39 -5.35 -12.36 -15.91
N ASP A 40 -6.49 -13.00 -15.63
CA ASP A 40 -7.81 -12.50 -16.04
C ASP A 40 -8.25 -11.24 -15.26
N ILE A 41 -7.67 -11.00 -14.08
CA ILE A 41 -7.94 -9.80 -13.27
C ILE A 41 -6.78 -8.82 -13.28
N LYS A 42 -5.61 -9.24 -13.78
CA LYS A 42 -4.39 -8.45 -13.81
C LYS A 42 -4.43 -7.48 -14.98
N THR A 43 -3.99 -6.26 -14.73
CA THR A 43 -3.86 -5.23 -15.75
C THR A 43 -2.67 -5.57 -16.63
N GLU A 44 -2.81 -5.40 -17.93
CA GLU A 44 -1.69 -5.52 -18.87
C GLU A 44 -0.59 -4.50 -18.54
N ASP A 45 0.68 -4.90 -18.70
CA ASP A 45 1.85 -4.15 -18.23
C ASP A 45 1.92 -2.72 -18.78
N SER A 46 1.61 -2.51 -20.06
CA SER A 46 1.62 -1.18 -20.66
C SER A 46 0.53 -0.27 -20.07
N LEU A 47 -0.65 -0.80 -19.77
CA LEU A 47 -1.71 -0.06 -19.08
C LEU A 47 -1.36 0.19 -17.62
N TYR A 48 -0.75 -0.78 -16.94
CA TYR A 48 -0.26 -0.63 -15.58
C TYR A 48 0.73 0.55 -15.46
N GLU A 49 1.74 0.59 -16.31
CA GLU A 49 2.74 1.67 -16.32
C GLU A 49 2.12 3.03 -16.65
N LYS A 50 1.14 3.09 -17.57
CA LYS A 50 0.39 4.33 -17.85
C LYS A 50 -0.35 4.84 -16.61
N ARG A 51 -1.07 3.96 -15.91
CA ARG A 51 -1.79 4.31 -14.67
C ARG A 51 -0.83 4.83 -13.58
N LEU A 52 0.35 4.21 -13.46
CA LEU A 52 1.38 4.66 -12.53
C LEU A 52 2.00 6.00 -12.92
N ALA A 53 2.27 6.24 -14.20
CA ALA A 53 2.74 7.53 -14.69
C ALA A 53 1.75 8.65 -14.30
N THR A 54 0.45 8.43 -14.51
CA THR A 54 -0.59 9.36 -14.07
C THR A 54 -0.61 9.57 -12.55
N CYS A 55 -0.36 8.52 -11.76
CA CYS A 55 -0.28 8.65 -10.30
C CYS A 55 0.97 9.44 -9.86
N LYS A 56 2.12 9.26 -10.52
CA LYS A 56 3.38 9.96 -10.21
C LYS A 56 3.26 11.49 -10.37
N GLU A 57 2.41 11.94 -11.29
CA GLU A 57 2.12 13.36 -11.52
C GLU A 57 0.94 13.88 -10.67
N CYS A 58 0.29 13.02 -9.88
CA CYS A 58 -0.90 13.38 -9.13
C CYS A 58 -0.54 13.98 -7.76
N GLU A 59 -1.06 15.18 -7.48
CA GLU A 59 -0.95 15.89 -6.18
C GLU A 59 -1.43 15.08 -4.96
N ARG A 60 -2.22 14.02 -5.18
CA ARG A 60 -2.78 13.17 -4.13
C ARG A 60 -1.89 11.98 -3.78
N LEU A 61 -0.81 11.74 -4.52
CA LEU A 61 0.14 10.68 -4.21
C LEU A 61 0.99 11.07 -2.99
N ALA A 62 1.07 10.18 -2.00
CA ALA A 62 1.97 10.32 -0.86
C ALA A 62 2.38 8.95 -0.34
N ASP A 63 3.69 8.73 -0.21
CA ASP A 63 4.26 7.47 0.30
C ASP A 63 3.70 6.21 -0.38
N GLY A 64 3.52 6.28 -1.71
CA GLY A 64 2.96 5.17 -2.51
C GLY A 64 1.44 5.00 -2.39
N MET A 65 0.75 5.83 -1.60
CA MET A 65 -0.69 5.79 -1.40
C MET A 65 -1.41 6.98 -2.04
N CYS A 66 -2.60 6.73 -2.56
CA CYS A 66 -3.49 7.79 -3.02
C CYS A 66 -4.29 8.35 -1.84
N ARG A 67 -4.09 9.62 -1.49
CA ARG A 67 -4.84 10.34 -0.44
C ARG A 67 -6.34 10.47 -0.74
N GLY A 68 -6.76 10.19 -1.96
CA GLY A 68 -8.16 10.19 -2.36
C GLY A 68 -8.97 8.96 -1.96
N CYS A 69 -8.33 7.79 -2.02
CA CYS A 69 -9.00 6.51 -1.75
C CYS A 69 -8.33 5.68 -0.65
N GLY A 70 -7.14 6.07 -0.19
CA GLY A 70 -6.37 5.35 0.81
C GLY A 70 -5.70 4.07 0.32
N CYS A 71 -5.73 3.77 -0.98
CA CYS A 71 -5.07 2.58 -1.55
C CYS A 71 -3.62 2.87 -1.95
N PHE A 72 -2.79 1.83 -1.90
CA PHE A 72 -1.50 1.83 -2.61
C PHE A 72 -1.75 1.91 -4.11
N VAL A 73 -1.07 2.84 -4.78
CA VAL A 73 -1.32 3.13 -6.21
C VAL A 73 -0.93 1.96 -7.09
N GLU A 74 0.14 1.24 -6.73
CA GLU A 74 0.61 0.03 -7.42
C GLU A 74 -0.42 -1.10 -7.32
N MET A 75 -0.91 -1.40 -6.12
CA MET A 75 -1.98 -2.39 -5.93
C MET A 75 -3.26 -2.02 -6.69
N ARG A 76 -3.66 -0.75 -6.65
CA ARG A 76 -4.88 -0.30 -7.32
C ARG A 76 -4.74 -0.37 -8.83
N ALA A 77 -3.60 0.05 -9.38
CA ALA A 77 -3.32 0.04 -10.80
C ALA A 77 -3.18 -1.39 -11.38
N ALA A 78 -2.72 -2.35 -10.57
CA ALA A 78 -2.47 -3.73 -10.98
C ALA A 78 -3.75 -4.52 -11.30
N VAL A 79 -4.90 -4.14 -10.74
CA VAL A 79 -6.18 -4.84 -10.96
C VAL A 79 -6.97 -4.18 -12.10
N ALA A 80 -7.30 -4.95 -13.14
CA ALA A 80 -7.85 -4.44 -14.40
C ALA A 80 -9.16 -3.67 -14.21
N LYS A 81 -10.08 -4.22 -13.40
CA LYS A 81 -11.40 -3.64 -13.10
C LYS A 81 -11.36 -2.35 -12.25
N ASN A 82 -10.19 -2.00 -11.71
CA ASN A 82 -10.09 -0.79 -10.91
C ASN A 82 -10.01 0.44 -11.82
N ALA A 83 -10.52 1.55 -11.30
CA ALA A 83 -10.40 2.88 -11.89
C ALA A 83 -9.84 3.87 -10.86
N CYS A 84 -9.29 4.98 -11.34
CA CYS A 84 -8.96 6.11 -10.48
C CYS A 84 -10.24 6.67 -9.84
N PRO A 85 -10.27 6.96 -8.52
CA PRO A 85 -11.45 7.55 -7.86
C PRO A 85 -11.78 8.97 -8.35
N TYR A 86 -10.89 9.59 -9.14
CA TYR A 86 -11.08 10.88 -9.79
C TYR A 86 -10.98 10.76 -11.33
N GLU A 87 -11.17 9.55 -11.87
CA GLU A 87 -11.27 9.32 -13.32
C GLU A 87 -10.06 9.80 -14.15
N LYS A 88 -8.88 9.88 -13.52
CA LYS A 88 -7.64 10.24 -14.23
C LYS A 88 -7.09 9.10 -15.12
N TRP A 89 -7.55 7.87 -14.88
CA TRP A 89 -7.22 6.65 -15.62
C TRP A 89 -8.21 5.54 -15.24
#